data_AF-A0A0S8GA13-F1
#
_entry.id   AF-A0A0S8GA13-F1
#
_cell.length_a   1.000
_cell.length_b   1.000
_cell.length_c   1.000
_cell.angle_alpha   90.00
_cell.angle_beta   90.00
_cell.angle_gamma   90.00
#
_symmetry.space_group_name_H-M   'P 1'
#
loop_
_entity.id
_entity.type
_entity.pdbx_description
1 polymer ?
#
loop_
_entity_poly.entity_id
_entity_poly.type
_entity_poly.pdbx_seq_one_letter_code
_entity_poly.pdbx_strand_id
1 'polypeptide(L)'
;MAKKDDERLIVGLDIGTSKVLAIVGAIAPTGDVEVIGVGHHPSRGMKKGVVVNIESTVQSIQRAVEEAELMAGCQIHSVYAGIAGSHISSINSHGVVAIKDKEVGPGDVDRVIAAARAVAIPADQKVLHVLPQEFIIDKQEGIREPVGMSGVRLEAGAVSAAQNIIKCVRRCGLEVDDIILEQLASSMSTLTEDEKELGVCLVDIGGGTTDISVFTEGAIRHTAVIPIAGDQVTNDIAVALRTPTQSAEDIKKKYGCALTQLASRDETIDVPSVGDRPPRKLSRQTLAEVIEPRIEELYGLVQAELRRSGFEDVLGSGVV
;
A
#
# COMPACT_ATOMS: atom_id res chain seq x y z
N MET A 1 3.44 14.40 -39.55
CA MET A 1 2.59 14.04 -38.37
C MET A 1 2.83 15.12 -37.33
N ALA A 2 1.80 15.56 -36.62
CA ALA A 2 1.98 16.54 -35.54
C ALA A 2 2.75 15.90 -34.37
N LYS A 3 3.49 16.70 -33.61
CA LYS A 3 3.81 16.32 -32.23
C LYS A 3 2.48 16.28 -31.44
N LYS A 4 2.33 15.34 -30.51
CA LYS A 4 1.57 15.63 -29.29
C LYS A 4 2.41 16.66 -28.52
N ASP A 5 1.86 17.84 -28.27
CA ASP A 5 2.50 18.81 -27.39
C ASP A 5 2.23 18.41 -25.94
N ASP A 6 3.30 18.23 -25.16
CA ASP A 6 3.39 17.90 -23.73
C ASP A 6 2.06 17.57 -23.01
N GLU A 7 1.51 16.39 -23.29
CA GLU A 7 0.63 15.71 -22.34
C GLU A 7 1.45 15.42 -21.08
N ARG A 8 1.01 15.95 -19.94
CA ARG A 8 1.74 15.82 -18.69
C ARG A 8 1.58 14.40 -18.16
N LEU A 9 2.55 13.55 -18.50
CA LEU A 9 2.57 12.17 -18.03
C LEU A 9 2.92 12.11 -16.54
N ILE A 10 2.27 11.18 -15.85
CA ILE A 10 2.61 10.74 -14.49
C ILE A 10 2.75 9.22 -14.50
N VAL A 11 3.75 8.68 -13.80
CA VAL A 11 4.01 7.24 -13.78
C VAL A 11 4.07 6.73 -12.35
N GLY A 12 3.17 5.80 -12.03
CA GLY A 12 3.18 5.06 -10.76
C GLY A 12 3.93 3.73 -10.91
N LEU A 13 4.75 3.37 -9.93
CA LEU A 13 5.50 2.11 -9.89
C LEU A 13 5.31 1.40 -8.54
N ASP A 14 4.42 0.40 -8.50
CA ASP A 14 4.29 -0.58 -7.41
C ASP A 14 5.40 -1.64 -7.54
N ILE A 15 6.15 -1.87 -6.46
CA ILE A 15 7.26 -2.85 -6.40
C ILE A 15 6.94 -3.96 -5.38
N GLY A 16 5.72 -4.49 -5.46
CA GLY A 16 5.19 -5.49 -4.55
C GLY A 16 5.97 -6.80 -4.46
N THR A 17 5.59 -7.61 -3.46
CA THR A 17 6.24 -8.90 -3.17
C THR A 17 5.96 -9.95 -4.25
N SER A 18 4.78 -9.92 -4.88
CA SER A 18 4.34 -10.92 -5.88
C SER A 18 4.55 -10.45 -7.33
N LYS A 19 4.30 -9.17 -7.60
CA LYS A 19 4.45 -8.51 -8.91
C LYS A 19 5.11 -7.14 -8.74
N VAL A 20 5.70 -6.63 -9.81
CA VAL A 20 5.96 -5.21 -10.02
C VAL A 20 4.93 -4.72 -11.05
N LEU A 21 4.41 -3.51 -10.88
CA LEU A 21 3.37 -2.91 -11.74
C LEU A 21 3.74 -1.44 -12.03
N ALA A 22 3.84 -1.10 -13.31
CA ALA A 22 4.02 0.25 -13.81
C ALA A 22 2.72 0.72 -14.50
N ILE A 23 2.27 1.94 -14.19
CA ILE A 23 1.08 2.56 -14.81
C ILE A 23 1.48 3.96 -15.30
N VAL A 24 1.20 4.24 -16.58
CA VAL A 24 1.37 5.55 -17.20
C VAL A 24 0.00 6.22 -17.33
N GLY A 25 -0.17 7.34 -16.62
CA GLY A 25 -1.32 8.23 -16.74
C GLY A 25 -0.99 9.48 -17.53
N ALA A 26 -1.87 9.91 -18.43
CA ALA A 26 -1.86 11.24 -19.02
C ALA A 26 -2.79 12.16 -18.22
N ILE A 27 -2.29 13.30 -17.75
CA ILE A 27 -3.10 14.28 -17.02
C ILE A 27 -3.78 15.22 -18.03
N ALA A 28 -5.12 15.19 -18.06
CA ALA A 28 -5.94 16.06 -18.88
C ALA A 28 -5.94 17.52 -18.35
N PRO A 29 -6.28 18.54 -19.18
CA PRO A 29 -6.36 19.94 -18.73
C PRO A 29 -7.39 20.22 -17.62
N THR A 30 -8.30 19.28 -17.37
CA THR A 30 -9.28 19.28 -16.26
C THR A 30 -8.69 18.81 -14.92
N GLY A 31 -7.54 18.13 -14.95
CA GLY A 31 -6.94 17.45 -13.80
C GLY A 31 -7.21 15.94 -13.74
N ASP A 32 -8.11 15.42 -14.59
CA ASP A 32 -8.40 13.98 -14.69
C ASP A 32 -7.18 13.20 -15.21
N VAL A 33 -7.02 11.95 -14.78
CA VAL A 33 -5.91 11.07 -15.20
C VAL A 33 -6.43 9.93 -16.07
N GLU A 34 -6.07 9.92 -17.35
CA GLU A 34 -6.36 8.83 -18.28
C GLU A 34 -5.22 7.81 -18.27
N VAL A 35 -5.50 6.53 -17.98
CA VAL A 35 -4.48 5.46 -18.02
C VAL A 35 -4.20 5.07 -19.47
N ILE A 36 -3.04 5.45 -19.99
CA ILE A 36 -2.62 5.19 -21.37
C ILE A 36 -1.66 4.00 -21.51
N GLY A 37 -1.04 3.55 -20.42
CA GLY A 37 -0.15 2.39 -20.41
C GLY A 37 -0.15 1.65 -19.08
N VAL A 38 -0.08 0.32 -19.15
CA VAL A 38 0.05 -0.57 -17.99
C VAL A 38 1.05 -1.66 -18.36
N GLY A 39 1.97 -1.96 -17.46
CA GLY A 39 2.93 -3.05 -17.61
C GLY A 39 3.26 -3.70 -16.27
N HIS A 40 3.50 -5.00 -16.26
CA HIS A 40 3.61 -5.79 -15.04
C HIS A 40 4.53 -7.01 -15.21
N HIS A 41 5.23 -7.39 -14.15
CA HIS A 41 6.09 -8.57 -14.17
C HIS A 41 6.13 -9.26 -12.80
N PRO A 42 6.14 -10.61 -12.74
CA PRO A 42 6.34 -11.34 -11.48
C PRO A 42 7.61 -10.89 -10.76
N SER A 43 7.47 -10.53 -9.49
CA SER A 43 8.56 -10.04 -8.64
C SER A 43 9.42 -11.20 -8.17
N ARG A 44 10.75 -11.02 -8.17
CA ARG A 44 11.73 -12.06 -7.75
C ARG A 44 12.80 -11.58 -6.78
N GLY A 45 12.89 -10.27 -6.55
CA GLY A 45 13.85 -9.67 -5.64
C GLY A 45 13.24 -9.09 -4.36
N MET A 46 11.92 -9.22 -4.18
CA MET A 46 11.19 -8.73 -3.02
C MET A 46 10.79 -9.87 -2.07
N LYS A 47 10.66 -9.56 -0.78
CA LYS A 47 10.09 -10.46 0.24
C LYS A 47 9.48 -9.64 1.38
N LYS A 48 8.16 -9.73 1.56
CA LYS A 48 7.40 -9.00 2.60
C LYS A 48 7.67 -7.48 2.60
N GLY A 49 7.57 -6.87 1.42
CA GLY A 49 7.86 -5.43 1.19
C GLY A 49 9.35 -5.04 1.18
N VAL A 50 10.26 -5.95 1.55
CA VAL A 50 11.71 -5.66 1.59
C VAL A 50 12.42 -6.16 0.34
N VAL A 51 13.28 -5.32 -0.25
CA VAL A 51 14.20 -5.73 -1.33
C VAL A 51 15.27 -6.67 -0.76
N VAL A 52 15.23 -7.96 -1.16
CA VAL A 52 16.21 -8.99 -0.78
C VAL A 52 17.21 -9.32 -1.90
N ASN A 53 16.92 -8.98 -3.15
CA ASN A 53 17.86 -9.10 -4.26
C ASN A 53 17.69 -7.95 -5.27
N ILE A 54 18.65 -7.00 -5.25
CA ILE A 54 18.66 -5.82 -6.13
C ILE A 54 18.60 -6.21 -7.62
N GLU A 55 19.37 -7.21 -8.07
CA GLU A 55 19.43 -7.59 -9.49
C GLU A 55 18.07 -8.10 -9.99
N SER A 56 17.43 -8.96 -9.19
CA SER A 56 16.13 -9.54 -9.53
C SER A 56 14.98 -8.52 -9.43
N THR A 57 15.07 -7.53 -8.54
CA THR A 57 14.11 -6.41 -8.50
C THR A 57 14.31 -5.48 -9.70
N VAL A 58 15.56 -5.11 -10.03
CA VAL A 58 15.88 -4.30 -11.24
C VAL A 58 15.33 -4.96 -12.51
N GLN A 59 15.55 -6.26 -12.70
CA GLN A 59 15.00 -6.99 -13.86
C GLN A 59 13.47 -7.00 -13.88
N SER A 60 12.82 -7.09 -12.72
CA SER A 60 11.35 -7.08 -12.63
C SER A 60 10.76 -5.69 -12.95
N ILE A 61 11.42 -4.61 -12.50
CA ILE A 61 11.06 -3.22 -12.84
C ILE A 61 11.26 -2.98 -14.34
N GLN A 62 12.41 -3.34 -14.90
CA GLN A 62 12.69 -3.17 -16.33
C GLN A 62 11.61 -3.80 -17.20
N ARG A 63 11.16 -5.03 -16.89
CA ARG A 63 10.08 -5.67 -17.66
C ARG A 63 8.71 -5.00 -17.52
N ALA A 64 8.35 -4.55 -16.32
CA ALA A 64 7.09 -3.83 -16.11
C ALA A 64 7.10 -2.46 -16.83
N VAL A 65 8.23 -1.77 -16.82
CA VAL A 65 8.44 -0.48 -17.51
C VAL A 65 8.44 -0.66 -19.04
N GLU A 66 9.16 -1.64 -19.57
CA GLU A 66 9.17 -1.97 -21.02
C GLU A 66 7.76 -2.26 -21.57
N GLU A 67 6.92 -2.98 -20.82
CA GLU A 67 5.53 -3.26 -21.22
C GLU A 67 4.66 -1.99 -21.17
N ALA A 68 4.83 -1.16 -20.13
CA ALA A 68 4.08 0.09 -19.98
C ALA A 68 4.46 1.15 -21.05
N GLU A 69 5.76 1.29 -21.37
CA GLU A 69 6.27 2.12 -22.47
C GLU A 69 5.70 1.67 -23.82
N LEU A 70 5.70 0.36 -24.08
CA LEU A 70 5.18 -0.22 -25.32
C LEU A 70 3.68 0.02 -25.49
N MET A 71 2.90 -0.05 -24.40
CA MET A 71 1.46 0.22 -24.42
C MET A 71 1.14 1.72 -24.59
N ALA A 72 1.84 2.59 -23.87
CA ALA A 72 1.63 4.05 -23.94
C ALA A 72 2.22 4.70 -25.21
N GLY A 73 3.19 4.05 -25.86
CA GLY A 73 3.91 4.61 -27.01
C GLY A 73 4.87 5.75 -26.63
N CYS A 74 5.31 5.81 -25.38
CA CYS A 74 6.18 6.84 -24.82
C CYS A 74 7.48 6.25 -24.25
N GLN A 75 8.37 7.12 -23.76
CA GLN A 75 9.47 6.71 -22.87
C GLN A 75 9.20 7.23 -21.46
N ILE A 76 9.54 6.42 -20.47
CA ILE A 76 9.43 6.75 -19.04
C ILE A 76 10.81 7.28 -18.59
N HIS A 77 10.82 8.35 -17.81
CA HIS A 77 12.05 9.03 -17.37
C HIS A 77 12.14 9.17 -15.84
N SER A 78 11.00 9.35 -15.18
CA SER A 78 10.86 9.37 -13.74
C SER A 78 9.58 8.63 -13.31
N VAL A 79 9.52 8.23 -12.05
CA VAL A 79 8.36 7.55 -11.44
C VAL A 79 8.10 8.02 -10.02
N TYR A 80 6.83 7.94 -9.61
CA TYR A 80 6.42 7.89 -8.21
C TYR A 80 6.39 6.41 -7.80
N ALA A 81 7.30 6.00 -6.92
CA ALA A 81 7.43 4.60 -6.53
C ALA A 81 6.75 4.31 -5.19
N GLY A 82 6.00 3.20 -5.13
CA GLY A 82 5.38 2.71 -3.90
C GLY A 82 6.40 2.24 -2.87
N ILE A 83 6.03 2.31 -1.60
CA ILE A 83 6.66 1.58 -0.51
C ILE A 83 5.61 1.04 0.49
N ALA A 84 5.66 -0.27 0.75
CA ALA A 84 4.95 -0.99 1.80
C ALA A 84 5.91 -1.89 2.60
N GLY A 85 5.50 -2.34 3.79
CA GLY A 85 6.22 -3.38 4.52
C GLY A 85 6.57 -3.05 5.97
N SER A 86 6.87 -4.10 6.75
CA SER A 86 7.10 -4.04 8.21
C SER A 86 8.40 -3.33 8.65
N HIS A 87 9.00 -2.53 7.78
CA HIS A 87 10.13 -1.63 8.05
C HIS A 87 9.68 -0.16 8.11
N ILE A 88 8.44 0.13 7.72
CA ILE A 88 7.80 1.44 7.85
C ILE A 88 7.19 1.56 9.24
N SER A 89 7.27 2.74 9.83
CA SER A 89 6.63 3.08 11.11
C SER A 89 6.05 4.48 11.04
N SER A 90 4.76 4.63 11.33
CA SER A 90 4.16 5.91 11.69
C SER A 90 4.60 6.33 13.09
N ILE A 91 4.63 7.63 13.34
CA ILE A 91 4.93 8.22 14.65
C ILE A 91 3.96 9.38 14.81
N ASN A 92 2.93 9.22 15.65
CA ASN A 92 2.04 10.33 16.02
C ASN A 92 2.71 11.15 17.12
N SER A 93 2.81 12.47 16.91
CA SER A 93 3.64 13.35 17.73
C SER A 93 3.10 14.80 17.67
N HIS A 94 3.63 15.78 18.44
CA HIS A 94 3.00 17.10 18.59
C HIS A 94 3.97 18.30 18.88
N GLY A 95 4.22 19.19 17.90
CA GLY A 95 5.15 20.34 17.99
C GLY A 95 4.45 21.72 18.00
N VAL A 96 4.85 22.64 18.90
CA VAL A 96 4.09 23.86 19.26
C VAL A 96 4.54 25.13 18.56
N VAL A 97 3.62 25.98 18.10
CA VAL A 97 3.90 27.36 17.64
C VAL A 97 2.97 28.41 18.28
N ALA A 98 3.55 29.56 18.63
CA ALA A 98 2.80 30.77 18.97
C ALA A 98 2.59 31.67 17.74
N ILE A 99 1.34 32.08 17.53
CA ILE A 99 0.92 33.06 16.53
C ILE A 99 1.21 34.47 17.05
N LYS A 100 1.57 35.40 16.17
CA LYS A 100 1.91 36.79 16.55
C LYS A 100 0.72 37.73 16.41
N ASP A 101 -0.01 37.57 15.31
CA ASP A 101 -1.26 38.25 15.04
C ASP A 101 -2.43 37.45 15.67
N LYS A 102 -3.66 37.96 15.61
CA LYS A 102 -4.83 37.28 16.23
C LYS A 102 -5.51 36.25 15.31
N GLU A 103 -4.77 35.79 14.30
CA GLU A 103 -5.28 35.05 13.16
C GLU A 103 -4.13 34.21 12.57
N VAL A 104 -4.36 32.94 12.25
CA VAL A 104 -3.39 32.07 11.56
C VAL A 104 -3.20 32.56 10.13
N GLY A 105 -1.98 33.01 9.82
CA GLY A 105 -1.52 33.09 8.44
C GLY A 105 -0.96 31.73 7.97
N PRO A 106 -0.80 31.52 6.64
CA PRO A 106 -0.13 30.32 6.11
C PRO A 106 1.27 30.10 6.70
N GLY A 107 2.01 31.17 6.99
CA GLY A 107 3.32 31.10 7.66
C GLY A 107 3.28 30.65 9.12
N ASP A 108 2.12 30.56 9.76
CA ASP A 108 1.96 29.90 11.06
C ASP A 108 1.75 28.40 10.89
N VAL A 109 1.05 28.00 9.82
CA VAL A 109 0.89 26.59 9.40
C VAL A 109 2.25 26.00 8.99
N ASP A 110 3.03 26.71 8.17
CA ASP A 110 4.39 26.29 7.83
C ASP A 110 5.29 26.16 9.06
N ARG A 111 5.17 27.09 10.03
CA ARG A 111 5.96 27.02 11.27
C ARG A 111 5.52 25.88 12.16
N VAL A 112 4.21 25.60 12.29
CA VAL A 112 3.76 24.46 13.11
C VAL A 112 4.12 23.14 12.45
N ILE A 113 4.09 23.04 11.12
CA ILE A 113 4.58 21.88 10.36
C ILE A 113 6.13 21.79 10.40
N ALA A 114 6.86 22.89 10.59
CA ALA A 114 8.29 22.85 10.85
C ALA A 114 8.61 22.33 12.26
N ALA A 115 7.87 22.79 13.28
CA ALA A 115 7.90 22.21 14.62
C ALA A 115 7.49 20.73 14.58
N ALA A 116 6.54 20.37 13.70
CA ALA A 116 6.10 19.01 13.42
C ALA A 116 7.19 18.04 12.95
N ARG A 117 8.34 18.57 12.55
CA ARG A 117 9.44 17.77 11.99
C ARG A 117 10.70 17.85 12.86
N ALA A 118 10.60 18.46 14.04
CA ALA A 118 11.68 18.63 15.01
C ALA A 118 11.82 17.45 15.99
N VAL A 119 11.05 16.37 15.81
CA VAL A 119 11.22 15.11 16.54
C VAL A 119 12.62 14.52 16.30
N ALA A 120 13.15 13.81 17.30
CA ALA A 120 14.44 13.13 17.23
C ALA A 120 14.37 11.86 16.36
N ILE A 121 14.24 12.04 15.04
CA ILE A 121 14.30 10.97 14.05
C ILE A 121 15.71 10.34 14.09
N PRO A 122 15.84 9.01 14.29
CA PRO A 122 17.12 8.30 14.24
C PRO A 122 17.89 8.52 12.93
N ALA A 123 19.21 8.46 12.96
CA ALA A 123 20.07 8.80 11.81
C ALA A 123 19.96 7.80 10.62
N ASP A 124 19.35 6.64 10.83
CA ASP A 124 18.96 5.64 9.84
C ASP A 124 17.52 5.83 9.31
N GLN A 125 16.86 6.93 9.70
CA GLN A 125 15.49 7.28 9.31
C GLN A 125 15.43 8.69 8.68
N LYS A 126 14.45 8.87 7.78
CA LYS A 126 14.11 10.08 7.00
C LYS A 126 12.59 10.08 6.87
N VAL A 127 11.95 11.23 6.97
CA VAL A 127 10.49 11.30 6.82
C VAL A 127 10.10 10.95 5.38
N LEU A 128 9.06 10.13 5.20
CA LEU A 128 8.38 9.93 3.91
C LEU A 128 7.33 11.02 3.73
N HIS A 129 6.26 10.93 4.50
CA HIS A 129 5.11 11.83 4.45
C HIS A 129 4.95 12.58 5.76
N VAL A 130 4.45 13.80 5.71
CA VAL A 130 4.03 14.58 6.88
C VAL A 130 2.58 14.95 6.64
N LEU A 131 1.68 14.34 7.42
CA LEU A 131 0.25 14.47 7.24
C LEU A 131 -0.33 15.19 8.45
N PRO A 132 -0.86 16.43 8.29
CA PRO A 132 -1.68 17.06 9.31
C PRO A 132 -2.93 16.20 9.54
N GLN A 133 -3.14 15.76 10.79
CA GLN A 133 -4.37 15.08 11.19
C GLN A 133 -5.39 16.10 11.71
N GLU A 134 -4.93 17.03 12.54
CA GLU A 134 -5.74 18.04 13.20
C GLU A 134 -4.89 19.28 13.49
N PHE A 135 -5.55 20.43 13.67
CA PHE A 135 -4.99 21.62 14.29
C PHE A 135 -5.81 21.95 15.54
N ILE A 136 -5.15 22.12 16.68
CA ILE A 136 -5.81 22.47 17.95
C ILE A 136 -5.72 23.98 18.18
N ILE A 137 -6.85 24.63 18.45
CA ILE A 137 -7.03 26.09 18.43
C ILE A 137 -7.61 26.59 19.75
N ASP A 138 -6.78 27.16 20.63
CA ASP A 138 -7.17 27.57 22.00
C ASP A 138 -7.91 26.46 22.81
N LYS A 139 -7.54 25.20 22.54
CA LYS A 139 -8.17 23.94 23.03
C LYS A 139 -9.51 23.57 22.39
N GLN A 140 -9.84 24.14 21.24
CA GLN A 140 -10.80 23.58 20.29
C GLN A 140 -10.07 22.58 19.39
N GLU A 141 -10.65 21.40 19.19
CA GLU A 141 -10.10 20.29 18.42
C GLU A 141 -10.88 20.14 17.09
N GLY A 142 -10.49 19.21 16.22
CA GLY A 142 -11.22 18.88 14.98
C GLY A 142 -11.11 19.90 13.83
N ILE A 143 -10.12 20.80 13.85
CA ILE A 143 -9.98 21.84 12.83
C ILE A 143 -8.98 21.39 11.77
N ARG A 144 -9.42 21.32 10.50
CA ARG A 144 -8.65 20.78 9.36
C ARG A 144 -8.01 21.88 8.50
N GLU A 145 -8.69 23.00 8.29
CA GLU A 145 -8.12 24.21 7.67
C GLU A 145 -8.00 25.31 8.74
N PRO A 146 -6.79 25.57 9.28
CA PRO A 146 -6.62 26.51 10.40
C PRO A 146 -6.43 27.96 9.96
N VAL A 147 -6.25 28.24 8.65
CA VAL A 147 -5.99 29.60 8.13
C VAL A 147 -7.20 30.48 8.38
N GLY A 148 -7.00 31.64 9.01
CA GLY A 148 -8.09 32.49 9.51
C GLY A 148 -8.57 32.16 10.93
N MET A 149 -7.96 31.18 11.62
CA MET A 149 -8.32 30.77 12.99
C MET A 149 -7.15 31.06 13.97
N SER A 150 -6.81 30.17 14.91
CA SER A 150 -5.68 30.34 15.86
C SER A 150 -4.94 29.00 16.09
N GLY A 151 -4.30 28.74 17.24
CA GLY A 151 -3.82 27.38 17.57
C GLY A 151 -2.36 27.01 17.32
N VAL A 152 -2.05 25.71 17.46
CA VAL A 152 -0.76 25.29 18.04
C VAL A 152 0.02 24.04 17.55
N ARG A 153 -0.52 22.88 17.10
CA ARG A 153 0.26 21.60 17.28
C ARG A 153 0.08 20.34 16.37
N LEU A 154 1.19 19.68 15.89
CA LEU A 154 1.33 18.24 15.43
C LEU A 154 2.82 17.81 15.13
N GLU A 155 3.23 16.53 14.89
CA GLU A 155 4.58 15.98 14.45
C GLU A 155 4.59 14.54 13.79
N ALA A 156 5.59 14.12 12.94
CA ALA A 156 5.71 12.74 12.30
C ALA A 156 7.10 12.22 11.70
N GLY A 157 7.21 10.92 11.26
CA GLY A 157 8.40 10.13 10.71
C GLY A 157 8.13 9.26 9.43
N ALA A 158 8.87 8.25 8.88
CA ALA A 158 10.21 7.57 8.99
C ALA A 158 10.54 6.65 7.71
N VAL A 159 11.70 5.91 7.56
CA VAL A 159 12.02 5.01 6.36
C VAL A 159 12.78 3.63 6.49
N SER A 160 14.10 3.67 6.73
CA SER A 160 15.22 3.04 5.95
C SER A 160 15.04 2.51 4.48
N ALA A 161 14.06 1.66 4.16
CA ALA A 161 14.11 0.82 2.95
C ALA A 161 13.94 1.57 1.61
N ALA A 162 13.40 2.79 1.64
CA ALA A 162 13.26 3.67 0.48
C ALA A 162 14.57 3.83 -0.31
N GLN A 163 15.73 3.78 0.35
CA GLN A 163 17.04 3.83 -0.32
C GLN A 163 17.27 2.64 -1.28
N ASN A 164 16.81 1.44 -0.94
CA ASN A 164 16.94 0.26 -1.79
C ASN A 164 15.98 0.34 -3.00
N ILE A 165 14.77 0.86 -2.80
CA ILE A 165 13.83 1.13 -3.89
C ILE A 165 14.40 2.15 -4.88
N ILE A 166 14.85 3.32 -4.40
CA ILE A 166 15.49 4.36 -5.22
C ILE A 166 16.71 3.80 -5.97
N LYS A 167 17.51 2.93 -5.32
CA LYS A 167 18.66 2.26 -5.94
C LYS A 167 18.26 1.27 -7.04
N CYS A 168 17.14 0.55 -6.89
CA CYS A 168 16.62 -0.31 -7.94
C CYS A 168 16.11 0.51 -9.13
N VAL A 169 15.28 1.54 -8.89
CA VAL A 169 14.71 2.40 -9.95
C VAL A 169 15.81 3.11 -10.74
N ARG A 170 16.78 3.75 -10.07
CA ARG A 170 17.93 4.39 -10.74
C ARG A 170 18.80 3.43 -11.54
N ARG A 171 18.86 2.15 -11.17
CA ARG A 171 19.56 1.13 -11.95
C ARG A 171 18.80 0.65 -13.19
N CYS A 172 17.52 1.01 -13.32
CA CYS A 172 16.74 0.83 -14.54
C CYS A 172 16.95 1.98 -15.54
N GLY A 173 17.66 3.06 -15.14
CA GLY A 173 17.81 4.28 -15.94
C GLY A 173 16.74 5.36 -15.66
N LEU A 174 15.96 5.19 -14.59
CA LEU A 174 14.84 6.06 -14.22
C LEU A 174 15.17 6.89 -12.98
N GLU A 175 14.67 8.12 -12.93
CA GLU A 175 14.65 8.90 -11.69
C GLU A 175 13.43 8.57 -10.81
N VAL A 176 13.49 8.97 -9.54
CA VAL A 176 12.37 8.89 -8.60
C VAL A 176 11.94 10.30 -8.25
N ASP A 177 10.71 10.65 -8.59
CA ASP A 177 10.13 11.96 -8.26
C ASP A 177 9.76 12.02 -6.77
N ASP A 178 9.07 11.00 -6.26
CA ASP A 178 8.91 10.76 -4.82
C ASP A 178 8.64 9.29 -4.48
N ILE A 179 8.67 8.96 -3.18
CA ILE A 179 8.32 7.66 -2.61
C ILE A 179 6.99 7.76 -1.87
N ILE A 180 5.96 7.09 -2.38
CA ILE A 180 4.60 7.14 -1.86
C ILE A 180 4.33 5.94 -0.96
N LEU A 181 3.82 6.18 0.25
CA LEU A 181 3.39 5.11 1.16
C LEU A 181 2.14 4.43 0.58
N GLU A 182 2.20 3.12 0.34
CA GLU A 182 1.15 2.39 -0.40
C GLU A 182 -0.21 2.46 0.33
N GLN A 183 -0.23 2.41 1.68
CA GLN A 183 -1.45 2.64 2.48
C GLN A 183 -2.17 3.96 2.14
N LEU A 184 -1.44 5.02 1.75
CA LEU A 184 -2.02 6.29 1.36
C LEU A 184 -2.58 6.22 -0.06
N ALA A 185 -1.82 5.66 -1.01
CA ALA A 185 -2.25 5.50 -2.40
C ALA A 185 -3.51 4.61 -2.51
N SER A 186 -3.56 3.49 -1.79
CA SER A 186 -4.74 2.64 -1.69
C SER A 186 -5.91 3.42 -1.04
N SER A 187 -5.69 4.18 0.04
CA SER A 187 -6.76 4.97 0.68
C SER A 187 -7.34 6.09 -0.21
N MET A 188 -6.52 6.73 -1.05
CA MET A 188 -6.96 7.79 -1.97
C MET A 188 -7.72 7.25 -3.18
N SER A 189 -7.62 5.95 -3.47
CA SER A 189 -8.27 5.30 -4.62
C SER A 189 -9.45 4.39 -4.24
N THR A 190 -9.62 4.07 -2.94
CA THR A 190 -10.66 3.16 -2.45
C THR A 190 -11.65 3.79 -1.48
N LEU A 191 -11.21 4.71 -0.60
CA LEU A 191 -12.05 5.28 0.46
C LEU A 191 -12.67 6.62 0.06
N THR A 192 -13.96 6.76 0.29
CA THR A 192 -14.68 8.05 0.24
C THR A 192 -14.33 8.94 1.44
N GLU A 193 -14.63 10.24 1.35
CA GLU A 193 -14.45 11.15 2.49
C GLU A 193 -15.43 10.84 3.63
N ASP A 194 -16.67 10.43 3.34
CA ASP A 194 -17.66 10.05 4.36
C ASP A 194 -17.19 8.84 5.20
N GLU A 195 -16.52 7.86 4.57
CA GLU A 195 -15.91 6.73 5.29
C GLU A 195 -14.74 7.16 6.18
N LYS A 196 -13.87 8.05 5.68
CA LYS A 196 -12.76 8.62 6.46
C LYS A 196 -13.26 9.46 7.64
N GLU A 197 -14.40 10.14 7.47
CA GLU A 197 -15.03 10.97 8.52
C GLU A 197 -15.61 10.10 9.64
N LEU A 198 -16.51 9.18 9.29
CA LEU A 198 -17.22 8.29 10.22
C LEU A 198 -16.31 7.25 10.90
N GLY A 199 -15.16 6.97 10.29
CA GLY A 199 -14.15 6.06 10.80
C GLY A 199 -14.11 4.74 10.02
N VAL A 200 -12.96 4.42 9.43
CA VAL A 200 -12.79 3.25 8.57
C VAL A 200 -11.38 2.68 8.66
N CYS A 201 -11.26 1.35 8.59
CA CYS A 201 -10.00 0.63 8.48
C CYS A 201 -9.86 0.06 7.06
N LEU A 202 -8.85 0.49 6.31
CA LEU A 202 -8.46 -0.15 5.05
C LEU A 202 -7.47 -1.30 5.34
N VAL A 203 -7.68 -2.46 4.70
CA VAL A 203 -6.87 -3.67 4.89
C VAL A 203 -6.40 -4.21 3.53
N ASP A 204 -5.26 -3.70 3.06
CA ASP A 204 -4.67 -4.07 1.77
C ASP A 204 -3.94 -5.43 1.89
N ILE A 205 -4.55 -6.51 1.38
CA ILE A 205 -4.02 -7.88 1.48
C ILE A 205 -3.16 -8.21 0.24
N GLY A 206 -1.88 -7.86 0.32
CA GLY A 206 -0.91 -8.06 -0.75
C GLY A 206 -0.36 -9.51 -0.87
N GLY A 207 0.83 -9.61 -1.45
CA GLY A 207 1.54 -10.90 -1.59
C GLY A 207 2.14 -11.37 -0.25
N GLY A 208 3.08 -10.60 0.29
CA GLY A 208 3.85 -10.98 1.50
C GLY A 208 3.52 -10.17 2.76
N THR A 209 2.68 -9.15 2.65
CA THR A 209 2.24 -8.26 3.73
C THR A 209 0.77 -7.93 3.58
N THR A 210 0.11 -7.73 4.72
CA THR A 210 -1.20 -7.08 4.80
C THR A 210 -0.98 -5.74 5.47
N ASP A 211 -1.33 -4.67 4.76
CA ASP A 211 -0.98 -3.31 5.10
C ASP A 211 -2.26 -2.56 5.54
N ILE A 212 -2.22 -1.97 6.74
CA ILE A 212 -3.40 -1.42 7.44
C ILE A 212 -3.28 0.10 7.54
N SER A 213 -4.37 0.82 7.27
CA SER A 213 -4.53 2.24 7.62
C SER A 213 -5.90 2.50 8.23
N VAL A 214 -5.93 3.27 9.33
CA VAL A 214 -7.18 3.69 10.00
C VAL A 214 -7.37 5.18 9.84
N PHE A 215 -8.56 5.57 9.39
CA PHE A 215 -9.02 6.94 9.31
C PHE A 215 -10.17 7.15 10.30
N THR A 216 -10.27 8.35 10.87
CA THR A 216 -11.46 8.86 11.60
C THR A 216 -11.33 10.38 11.71
N GLU A 217 -12.46 11.11 11.72
CA GLU A 217 -12.51 12.58 11.58
C GLU A 217 -11.82 13.08 10.28
N GLY A 218 -11.81 12.21 9.26
CA GLY A 218 -11.28 12.50 7.95
C GLY A 218 -9.75 12.60 7.88
N ALA A 219 -9.06 12.12 8.92
CA ALA A 219 -7.60 12.07 9.03
C ALA A 219 -7.11 10.65 9.26
N ILE A 220 -5.93 10.31 8.73
CA ILE A 220 -5.27 9.03 9.04
C ILE A 220 -4.72 9.08 10.47
N ARG A 221 -5.20 8.18 11.33
CA ARG A 221 -4.84 8.13 12.76
C ARG A 221 -3.86 7.01 13.10
N HIS A 222 -3.89 5.90 12.36
CA HIS A 222 -2.99 4.74 12.56
C HIS A 222 -2.54 4.12 11.25
N THR A 223 -1.34 3.52 11.24
CA THR A 223 -0.90 2.58 10.19
C THR A 223 -0.12 1.43 10.80
N ALA A 224 -0.30 0.23 10.23
CA ALA A 224 0.42 -0.97 10.64
C ALA A 224 0.68 -1.89 9.45
N VAL A 225 1.57 -2.88 9.63
CA VAL A 225 1.86 -3.90 8.63
C VAL A 225 1.98 -5.27 9.27
N ILE A 226 1.14 -6.21 8.85
CA ILE A 226 1.20 -7.61 9.25
C ILE A 226 2.04 -8.37 8.21
N PRO A 227 3.11 -9.09 8.59
CA PRO A 227 3.97 -9.82 7.66
C PRO A 227 3.36 -11.16 7.19
N ILE A 228 2.05 -11.19 6.95
CA ILE A 228 1.25 -12.36 6.51
C ILE A 228 0.22 -11.88 5.49
N ALA A 229 0.14 -12.56 4.34
CA ALA A 229 -0.88 -12.32 3.30
C ALA A 229 -0.96 -13.51 2.32
N GLY A 230 -1.13 -13.25 1.01
CA GLY A 230 -1.39 -14.26 -0.02
C GLY A 230 -0.33 -15.36 -0.18
N ASP A 231 0.93 -15.11 0.17
CA ASP A 231 2.04 -16.08 0.14
C ASP A 231 1.78 -17.25 1.10
N GLN A 232 1.25 -16.97 2.31
CA GLN A 232 0.93 -18.00 3.31
C GLN A 232 -0.25 -18.88 2.87
N VAL A 233 -1.27 -18.29 2.26
CA VAL A 233 -2.39 -19.04 1.65
C VAL A 233 -1.87 -20.03 0.61
N THR A 234 -0.96 -19.58 -0.26
CA THR A 234 -0.34 -20.42 -1.30
C THR A 234 0.55 -21.53 -0.71
N ASN A 235 1.31 -21.24 0.35
CA ASN A 235 2.08 -22.24 1.08
C ASN A 235 1.18 -23.35 1.64
N ASP A 236 0.07 -22.97 2.28
CA ASP A 236 -0.80 -23.93 2.97
C ASP A 236 -1.54 -24.82 1.97
N ILE A 237 -1.99 -24.26 0.83
CA ILE A 237 -2.49 -25.03 -0.32
C ILE A 237 -1.43 -26.01 -0.85
N ALA A 238 -0.18 -25.57 -1.02
CA ALA A 238 0.90 -26.42 -1.52
C ALA A 238 1.17 -27.62 -0.57
N VAL A 239 1.23 -27.36 0.74
CA VAL A 239 1.46 -28.38 1.78
C VAL A 239 0.27 -29.34 1.92
N ALA A 240 -0.95 -28.81 2.07
CA ALA A 240 -2.15 -29.62 2.32
C ALA A 240 -2.52 -30.48 1.10
N LEU A 241 -2.53 -29.90 -0.10
CA LEU A 241 -2.92 -30.62 -1.31
C LEU A 241 -1.76 -31.45 -1.91
N ARG A 242 -0.52 -31.19 -1.48
CA ARG A 242 0.74 -31.80 -1.94
C ARG A 242 1.01 -31.52 -3.42
N THR A 243 0.88 -30.24 -3.77
CA THR A 243 1.02 -29.68 -5.13
C THR A 243 2.21 -28.70 -5.18
N PRO A 244 2.92 -28.52 -6.31
CA PRO A 244 3.99 -27.53 -6.42
C PRO A 244 3.49 -26.10 -6.12
N THR A 245 4.34 -25.25 -5.51
CA THR A 245 3.94 -23.89 -5.08
C THR A 245 3.37 -23.02 -6.21
N GLN A 246 3.91 -23.14 -7.43
CA GLN A 246 3.35 -22.46 -8.61
C GLN A 246 1.92 -22.94 -8.92
N SER A 247 1.70 -24.25 -8.89
CA SER A 247 0.36 -24.84 -9.08
C SER A 247 -0.60 -24.46 -7.94
N ALA A 248 -0.12 -24.36 -6.70
CA ALA A 248 -0.91 -23.85 -5.58
C ALA A 248 -1.37 -22.40 -5.81
N GLU A 249 -0.48 -21.52 -6.29
CA GLU A 249 -0.80 -20.13 -6.62
C GLU A 249 -1.84 -20.05 -7.74
N ASP A 250 -1.64 -20.83 -8.82
CA ASP A 250 -2.55 -20.84 -9.96
C ASP A 250 -3.93 -21.45 -9.61
N ILE A 251 -3.98 -22.44 -8.70
CA ILE A 251 -5.23 -22.98 -8.14
C ILE A 251 -5.90 -21.95 -7.21
N LYS A 252 -5.14 -21.27 -6.34
CA LYS A 252 -5.66 -20.20 -5.45
C LYS A 252 -6.35 -19.11 -6.25
N LYS A 253 -5.68 -18.55 -7.27
CA LYS A 253 -6.22 -17.48 -8.12
C LYS A 253 -7.45 -17.91 -8.93
N LYS A 254 -7.50 -19.18 -9.38
CA LYS A 254 -8.55 -19.66 -10.30
C LYS A 254 -9.79 -20.24 -9.60
N TYR A 255 -9.61 -20.86 -8.43
CA TYR A 255 -10.66 -21.63 -7.75
C TYR A 255 -10.85 -21.26 -6.27
N GLY A 256 -10.04 -20.35 -5.74
CA GLY A 256 -10.08 -19.98 -4.33
C GLY A 256 -11.45 -19.53 -3.84
N CYS A 257 -11.68 -19.72 -2.54
CA CYS A 257 -12.83 -19.22 -1.81
C CYS A 257 -12.44 -19.12 -0.33
N ALA A 258 -12.69 -17.97 0.30
CA ALA A 258 -12.32 -17.70 1.69
C ALA A 258 -13.39 -18.13 2.72
N LEU A 259 -14.51 -18.68 2.26
CA LEU A 259 -15.63 -19.12 3.09
C LEU A 259 -16.18 -20.44 2.51
N THR A 260 -15.92 -21.56 3.17
CA THR A 260 -16.19 -22.93 2.67
C THR A 260 -17.67 -23.17 2.38
N GLN A 261 -18.57 -22.41 3.02
CA GLN A 261 -20.01 -22.44 2.79
C GLN A 261 -20.41 -21.99 1.38
N LEU A 262 -19.60 -21.17 0.71
CA LEU A 262 -19.82 -20.70 -0.66
C LEU A 262 -19.16 -21.60 -1.73
N ALA A 263 -18.34 -22.57 -1.32
CA ALA A 263 -17.63 -23.47 -2.23
C ALA A 263 -18.41 -24.77 -2.47
N SER A 264 -18.74 -25.06 -3.73
CA SER A 264 -19.48 -26.26 -4.11
C SER A 264 -18.67 -27.55 -3.87
N ARG A 265 -19.36 -28.61 -3.44
CA ARG A 265 -18.82 -29.98 -3.37
C ARG A 265 -18.75 -30.66 -4.73
N ASP A 266 -19.67 -30.32 -5.63
CA ASP A 266 -19.84 -30.96 -6.94
C ASP A 266 -18.89 -30.36 -8.00
N GLU A 267 -18.43 -29.12 -7.78
CA GLU A 267 -17.35 -28.52 -8.57
C GLU A 267 -16.03 -29.22 -8.21
N THR A 268 -15.37 -29.83 -9.20
CA THR A 268 -14.09 -30.52 -9.02
C THR A 268 -12.95 -29.82 -9.75
N ILE A 269 -11.78 -29.79 -9.08
CA ILE A 269 -10.56 -29.14 -9.55
C ILE A 269 -9.47 -30.19 -9.81
N ASP A 270 -8.72 -30.03 -10.88
CA ASP A 270 -7.54 -30.85 -11.18
C ASP A 270 -6.30 -30.25 -10.49
N VAL A 271 -5.68 -31.01 -9.60
CA VAL A 271 -4.55 -30.60 -8.77
C VAL A 271 -3.30 -31.38 -9.17
N PRO A 272 -2.26 -30.75 -9.73
CA PRO A 272 -0.99 -31.41 -10.04
C PRO A 272 -0.33 -31.97 -8.78
N SER A 273 0.16 -33.21 -8.83
CA SER A 273 0.94 -33.79 -7.72
C SER A 273 2.41 -33.36 -7.79
N VAL A 274 3.13 -33.38 -6.66
CA VAL A 274 4.60 -33.25 -6.65
C VAL A 274 5.26 -34.55 -7.15
N GLY A 275 6.24 -34.40 -8.07
CA GLY A 275 6.96 -35.49 -8.72
C GLY A 275 6.17 -36.13 -9.87
N ASP A 276 6.63 -37.28 -10.38
CA ASP A 276 6.02 -38.02 -11.50
C ASP A 276 4.70 -38.74 -11.14
N ARG A 277 3.92 -38.16 -10.22
CA ARG A 277 2.62 -38.66 -9.76
C ARG A 277 1.52 -38.05 -10.62
N PRO A 278 0.46 -38.81 -10.96
CA PRO A 278 -0.66 -38.26 -11.72
C PRO A 278 -1.34 -37.12 -10.95
N PRO A 279 -1.96 -36.14 -11.66
CA PRO A 279 -2.86 -35.17 -11.05
C PRO A 279 -4.00 -35.84 -10.28
N ARG A 280 -4.49 -35.16 -9.26
CA ARG A 280 -5.60 -35.60 -8.40
C ARG A 280 -6.80 -34.69 -8.62
N LYS A 281 -8.00 -35.26 -8.75
CA LYS A 281 -9.23 -34.46 -8.64
C LYS A 281 -9.64 -34.34 -7.18
N LEU A 282 -9.94 -33.12 -6.75
CA LEU A 282 -10.51 -32.78 -5.44
C LEU A 282 -11.77 -31.93 -5.66
N SER A 283 -12.63 -31.80 -4.66
CA SER A 283 -13.70 -30.80 -4.70
C SER A 283 -13.11 -29.40 -4.52
N ARG A 284 -13.79 -28.37 -5.04
CA ARG A 284 -13.46 -26.98 -4.74
C ARG A 284 -13.66 -26.66 -3.26
N GLN A 285 -14.62 -27.32 -2.60
CA GLN A 285 -14.77 -27.18 -1.15
C GLN A 285 -13.50 -27.58 -0.38
N THR A 286 -12.79 -28.66 -0.76
CA THR A 286 -11.53 -29.05 -0.10
C THR A 286 -10.35 -28.10 -0.38
N LEU A 287 -10.48 -27.18 -1.34
CA LEU A 287 -9.58 -26.02 -1.44
C LEU A 287 -9.98 -24.92 -0.43
N ALA A 288 -11.27 -24.63 -0.30
CA ALA A 288 -11.77 -23.64 0.66
C ALA A 288 -11.49 -24.04 2.12
N GLU A 289 -11.62 -25.33 2.45
CA GLU A 289 -11.26 -25.93 3.76
C GLU A 289 -9.79 -25.69 4.17
N VAL A 290 -8.92 -25.28 3.23
CA VAL A 290 -7.51 -24.90 3.48
C VAL A 290 -7.31 -23.37 3.49
N ILE A 291 -8.13 -22.62 2.73
CA ILE A 291 -8.01 -21.16 2.62
C ILE A 291 -8.67 -20.45 3.80
N GLU A 292 -9.89 -20.83 4.17
CA GLU A 292 -10.70 -20.14 5.19
C GLU A 292 -9.96 -19.99 6.53
N PRO A 293 -9.35 -21.04 7.13
CA PRO A 293 -8.64 -20.89 8.41
C PRO A 293 -7.44 -19.93 8.37
N ARG A 294 -6.78 -19.78 7.21
CA ARG A 294 -5.68 -18.83 7.02
C ARG A 294 -6.18 -17.38 6.91
N ILE A 295 -7.38 -17.18 6.36
CA ILE A 295 -8.04 -15.87 6.28
C ILE A 295 -8.64 -15.49 7.65
N GLU A 296 -9.22 -16.44 8.38
CA GLU A 296 -9.62 -16.25 9.80
C GLU A 296 -8.42 -15.87 10.68
N GLU A 297 -7.27 -16.55 10.55
CA GLU A 297 -6.04 -16.20 11.26
C GLU A 297 -5.57 -14.77 10.93
N LEU A 298 -5.61 -14.39 9.65
CA LEU A 298 -5.23 -13.05 9.19
C LEU A 298 -6.14 -11.97 9.77
N TYR A 299 -7.46 -12.13 9.68
CA TYR A 299 -8.41 -11.17 10.26
C TYR A 299 -8.35 -11.13 11.80
N GLY A 300 -8.03 -12.26 12.46
CA GLY A 300 -7.73 -12.28 13.89
C GLY A 300 -6.52 -11.42 14.26
N LEU A 301 -5.48 -11.38 13.41
CA LEU A 301 -4.32 -10.51 13.58
C LEU A 301 -4.63 -9.04 13.28
N VAL A 302 -5.46 -8.74 12.27
CA VAL A 302 -5.96 -7.37 11.99
C VAL A 302 -6.77 -6.85 13.19
N GLN A 303 -7.68 -7.66 13.74
CA GLN A 303 -8.45 -7.29 14.93
C GLN A 303 -7.55 -7.10 16.16
N ALA A 304 -6.53 -7.95 16.35
CA ALA A 304 -5.56 -7.79 17.43
C ALA A 304 -4.77 -6.47 17.30
N GLU A 305 -4.46 -6.04 16.08
CA GLU A 305 -3.78 -4.76 15.81
C GLU A 305 -4.69 -3.55 16.08
N LEU A 306 -5.97 -3.60 15.66
CA LEU A 306 -6.97 -2.58 15.96
C LEU A 306 -7.21 -2.43 17.48
N ARG A 307 -7.22 -3.55 18.22
CA ARG A 307 -7.24 -3.55 19.70
C ARG A 307 -5.98 -2.96 20.31
N ARG A 308 -4.80 -3.35 19.81
CA ARG A 308 -3.49 -2.90 20.32
C ARG A 308 -3.28 -1.39 20.13
N SER A 309 -3.82 -0.84 19.04
CA SER A 309 -3.74 0.58 18.69
C SER A 309 -4.87 1.42 19.31
N GLY A 310 -5.97 0.79 19.73
CA GLY A 310 -7.10 1.45 20.41
C GLY A 310 -8.20 1.94 19.47
N PHE A 311 -8.21 1.51 18.21
CA PHE A 311 -9.13 2.00 17.18
C PHE A 311 -10.26 1.03 16.80
N GLU A 312 -10.37 -0.17 17.42
CA GLU A 312 -11.45 -1.13 17.09
C GLU A 312 -12.86 -0.52 17.25
N ASP A 313 -13.09 0.26 18.31
CA ASP A 313 -14.42 0.79 18.66
C ASP A 313 -14.83 2.07 17.89
N VAL A 314 -13.97 2.63 17.03
CA VAL A 314 -14.22 3.91 16.32
C VAL A 314 -14.40 3.77 14.81
N LEU A 315 -14.53 2.54 14.30
CA LEU A 315 -14.72 2.27 12.87
C LEU A 315 -16.21 2.38 12.47
N GLY A 316 -16.77 3.59 12.46
CA GLY A 316 -18.20 3.82 12.18
C GLY A 316 -18.69 3.34 10.81
N SER A 317 -17.82 3.33 9.80
CA SER A 317 -18.05 2.73 8.47
C SER A 317 -17.42 1.35 8.30
N GLY A 318 -16.74 0.82 9.32
CA GLY A 318 -16.21 -0.54 9.35
C GLY A 318 -14.86 -0.73 8.66
N VAL A 319 -14.78 -1.72 7.75
CA VAL A 319 -13.54 -2.21 7.15
C VAL A 319 -13.70 -2.35 5.64
N VAL A 320 -12.67 -1.94 4.88
CA VAL A 320 -12.56 -2.01 3.42
C VAL A 320 -11.35 -2.87 3.03
#